data_AF-A0A5P9WJ77-F1
#
_entry.id   AF-A0A5P9WJ77-F1
#
_cell.length_a   1.000
_cell.length_b   1.000
_cell.length_c   1.000
_cell.angle_alpha   90.00
_cell.angle_beta   90.00
_cell.angle_gamma   90.00
#
_symmetry.space_group_name_H-M   'P 1'
#
loop_
_entity.id
_entity.type
_entity.pdbx_description
1 polymer ?
#
loop_
_entity_poly.entity_id
_entity_poly.type
_entity_poly.pdbx_seq_one_letter_code
_entity_poly.pdbx_strand_id
1 'polypeptide(L)'
;MDGFRDAALGPPWTEEHVGRLLRPLLERQDTPGGAPWPTEPVPGAVLVSLAVDWLTAGSRPMSARSSGAGLSTEMVDILASRIARLREVGDAEDDGLVMNWVVHELRWALRMAESTAYDAPTGGRLFGAIAELAQLAGRLTENQGHHARCQHYLLAALRASSLAGDRGQGARVLSSLSRHLSRCGNKQDAQRLVRLADVGTDEALPCPPDSPSVPHQAQAYARFADKSPAVPADQPGVHVCGVGPAGALGPRTPPRHEKPSRLPWAG
;
A
#
# COMPACT_ATOMS: atom_id res chain seq x y z
N MET A 1 -23.58 3.22 18.68
CA MET A 1 -22.35 2.50 18.29
C MET A 1 -21.56 3.46 17.40
N ASP A 2 -21.01 4.50 18.01
CA ASP A 2 -20.25 5.55 17.33
C ASP A 2 -18.80 5.41 17.77
N GLY A 3 -17.93 4.86 16.93
CA GLY A 3 -16.58 4.53 17.40
C GLY A 3 -15.67 3.89 16.37
N PHE A 4 -15.57 4.46 15.17
CA PHE A 4 -14.37 4.45 14.32
C PHE A 4 -14.64 5.34 13.10
N ARG A 5 -14.71 6.66 13.30
CA ARG A 5 -14.74 7.63 12.21
C ARG A 5 -13.40 8.35 12.19
N ASP A 6 -12.35 7.66 11.77
CA ASP A 6 -11.22 8.39 11.21
C ASP A 6 -11.76 9.14 9.98
N ALA A 7 -11.88 10.45 10.10
CA ALA A 7 -12.40 11.32 9.06
C ALA A 7 -11.57 11.22 7.76
N ALA A 8 -10.31 10.74 7.84
CA ALA A 8 -9.49 10.49 6.66
C ALA A 8 -9.94 9.24 5.86
N LEU A 9 -10.69 8.33 6.48
CA LEU A 9 -11.16 7.09 5.84
C LEU A 9 -12.50 7.26 5.13
N GLY A 10 -13.35 8.20 5.57
CA GLY A 10 -14.66 8.45 4.95
C GLY A 10 -14.61 9.24 3.62
N PRO A 11 -15.73 9.33 2.88
CA PRO A 11 -15.86 10.26 1.76
C PRO A 11 -15.64 11.72 2.23
N PRO A 12 -15.22 12.64 1.33
CA PRO A 12 -15.19 12.48 -0.12
C PRO A 12 -13.94 11.78 -0.69
N TRP A 13 -14.05 11.27 -1.93
CA TRP A 13 -12.99 10.61 -2.68
C TRP A 13 -12.19 11.66 -3.48
N THR A 14 -11.35 12.44 -2.79
CA THR A 14 -10.59 13.56 -3.40
C THR A 14 -9.07 13.34 -3.34
N GLU A 15 -8.34 14.11 -4.14
CA GLU A 15 -6.87 14.16 -4.12
C GLU A 15 -6.32 14.41 -2.71
N GLU A 16 -6.99 15.29 -1.95
CA GLU A 16 -6.62 15.61 -0.58
C GLU A 16 -6.66 14.38 0.35
N HIS A 17 -7.66 13.50 0.18
CA HIS A 17 -7.78 12.29 1.01
C HIS A 17 -6.70 11.25 0.67
N VAL A 18 -6.26 11.18 -0.59
CA VAL A 18 -5.08 10.37 -0.95
C VAL A 18 -3.85 10.91 -0.23
N GLY A 19 -3.62 12.22 -0.25
CA GLY A 19 -2.52 12.86 0.45
C GLY A 19 -2.57 12.66 1.98
N ARG A 20 -3.76 12.77 2.60
CA ARG A 20 -3.94 12.54 4.04
C ARG A 20 -3.54 11.12 4.48
N LEU A 21 -3.82 10.10 3.65
CA LEU A 21 -3.44 8.72 3.96
C LEU A 21 -1.95 8.43 3.70
N LEU A 22 -1.40 9.00 2.63
CA LEU A 22 -0.01 8.72 2.24
C LEU A 22 1.02 9.52 3.03
N ARG A 23 0.75 10.79 3.34
CA ARG A 23 1.73 11.69 3.95
C ARG A 23 2.36 11.15 5.24
N PRO A 24 1.59 10.64 6.23
CA PRO A 24 2.17 10.05 7.43
C PRO A 24 3.06 8.82 7.14
N LEU A 25 2.77 8.10 6.06
CA LEU A 25 3.53 6.91 5.65
C LEU A 25 4.82 7.28 4.91
N LEU A 26 4.85 8.41 4.22
CA LEU A 26 5.95 8.81 3.35
C LEU A 26 6.96 9.73 4.04
N GLU A 27 6.54 10.63 4.94
CA GLU A 27 7.43 11.65 5.53
C GLU A 27 8.33 11.09 6.64
N ARG A 28 7.92 9.99 7.29
CA ARG A 28 8.62 9.46 8.46
C ARG A 28 9.99 8.84 8.15
N GLN A 29 10.27 8.45 6.90
CA GLN A 29 11.59 7.92 6.56
C GLN A 29 12.71 8.97 6.65
N ASP A 30 12.38 10.26 6.61
CA ASP A 30 13.36 11.34 6.49
C ASP A 30 13.50 12.20 7.77
N THR A 31 12.57 12.11 8.74
CA THR A 31 12.55 12.98 9.94
C THR A 31 12.42 12.20 11.27
N PRO A 32 13.41 12.29 12.18
CA PRO A 32 13.25 11.85 13.56
C PRO A 32 12.16 12.69 14.24
N GLY A 33 11.06 12.07 14.67
CA GLY A 33 9.95 12.76 15.36
C GLY A 33 8.68 13.00 14.54
N GLY A 34 8.61 12.51 13.29
CA GLY A 34 7.36 12.52 12.52
C GLY A 34 6.23 11.72 13.21
N ALA A 35 4.98 11.95 12.77
CA ALA A 35 3.80 11.28 13.30
C ALA A 35 4.00 9.76 13.41
N PRO A 36 3.49 9.10 14.48
CA PRO A 36 3.60 7.64 14.60
C PRO A 36 2.95 6.97 13.39
N TRP A 37 3.55 5.86 12.93
CA TRP A 37 2.91 5.00 11.95
C TRP A 37 1.52 4.61 12.46
N PRO A 38 0.53 4.40 11.57
CA PRO A 38 -0.71 3.79 11.99
C PRO A 38 -0.40 2.43 12.60
N THR A 39 -0.81 2.23 13.84
CA THR A 39 -0.62 0.99 14.59
C THR A 39 -1.88 0.16 14.66
N GLU A 40 -3.04 0.81 14.60
CA GLU A 40 -4.33 0.14 14.66
C GLU A 40 -4.78 -0.27 13.26
N PRO A 41 -5.04 -1.58 13.02
CA PRO A 41 -5.63 -2.01 11.77
C PRO A 41 -7.08 -1.53 11.69
N VAL A 42 -7.47 -1.07 10.50
CA VAL A 42 -8.84 -0.74 10.14
C VAL A 42 -9.71 -2.02 10.23
N PRO A 43 -10.85 -1.98 10.94
CA PRO A 43 -11.75 -3.13 11.03
C PRO A 43 -12.24 -3.58 9.64
N GLY A 44 -12.37 -4.89 9.42
CA GLY A 44 -12.78 -5.46 8.13
C GLY A 44 -14.13 -4.92 7.64
N ALA A 45 -15.10 -4.75 8.53
CA ALA A 45 -16.40 -4.16 8.20
C ALA A 45 -16.29 -2.72 7.67
N VAL A 46 -15.33 -1.94 8.18
CA VAL A 46 -15.06 -0.58 7.67
C VAL A 46 -14.45 -0.67 6.28
N LEU A 47 -13.49 -1.56 6.03
CA LEU A 47 -12.92 -1.79 4.69
C LEU A 47 -13.99 -2.19 3.67
N VAL A 48 -14.95 -3.03 4.07
CA VAL A 48 -16.10 -3.40 3.23
C VAL A 48 -16.98 -2.19 2.95
N SER A 49 -17.28 -1.36 3.94
CA SER A 49 -18.05 -0.12 3.74
C SER A 49 -17.38 0.79 2.73
N LEU A 50 -16.05 0.97 2.82
CA LEU A 50 -15.28 1.79 1.89
C LEU A 50 -15.25 1.19 0.47
N ALA A 51 -15.27 -0.13 0.34
CA ALA A 51 -15.37 -0.79 -0.96
C ALA A 51 -16.77 -0.60 -1.59
N VAL A 52 -17.84 -0.57 -0.79
CA VAL A 52 -19.19 -0.23 -1.25
C VAL A 52 -19.26 1.25 -1.67
N ASP A 53 -18.68 2.14 -0.87
CA ASP A 53 -18.59 3.57 -1.20
C ASP A 53 -17.82 3.78 -2.51
N TRP A 54 -16.71 3.06 -2.71
CA TRP A 54 -15.94 3.07 -3.96
C TRP A 54 -16.77 2.66 -5.18
N LEU A 55 -17.53 1.57 -5.05
CA LEU A 55 -18.41 1.08 -6.11
C LEU A 55 -19.49 2.09 -6.50
N THR A 56 -20.08 2.74 -5.48
CA THR A 56 -21.25 3.61 -5.63
C THR A 56 -20.92 5.06 -5.95
N ALA A 57 -19.71 5.54 -5.61
CA ALA A 57 -19.28 6.92 -5.87
C ALA A 57 -19.21 7.29 -7.36
N GLY A 58 -19.26 6.30 -8.28
CA GLY A 58 -19.06 6.49 -9.72
C GLY A 58 -17.60 6.84 -10.06
N SER A 59 -17.15 6.53 -11.27
CA SER A 59 -15.85 7.05 -11.73
C SER A 59 -15.99 8.57 -11.87
N ARG A 60 -15.33 9.32 -10.98
CA ARG A 60 -15.23 10.76 -11.10
C ARG A 60 -13.97 11.06 -11.91
N PRO A 61 -14.10 11.46 -13.19
CA PRO A 61 -12.92 11.82 -13.97
C PRO A 61 -12.17 12.94 -13.27
N MET A 62 -10.85 12.83 -13.29
CA MET A 62 -9.97 13.81 -12.67
C MET A 62 -10.24 15.22 -13.20
N SER A 63 -10.18 16.22 -12.32
CA SER A 63 -10.28 17.62 -12.72
C SER A 63 -8.90 18.13 -13.10
N ALA A 64 -8.83 18.99 -14.12
CA ALA A 64 -7.59 19.67 -14.46
C ALA A 64 -7.12 20.55 -13.30
N ARG A 65 -5.81 20.59 -13.07
CA ARG A 65 -5.16 21.47 -12.11
C ARG A 65 -4.43 22.57 -12.87
N SER A 66 -4.80 23.82 -12.66
CA SER A 66 -4.20 24.97 -13.35
C SER A 66 -3.07 25.65 -12.57
N SER A 67 -2.70 25.13 -11.39
CA SER A 67 -1.71 25.73 -10.50
C SER A 67 -0.40 24.96 -10.54
N GLY A 68 0.72 25.68 -10.71
CA GLY A 68 2.08 25.12 -10.72
C GLY A 68 2.71 25.08 -12.10
N ALA A 69 3.94 24.54 -12.18
CA ALA A 69 4.59 24.28 -13.46
C ALA A 69 3.87 23.14 -14.20
N GLY A 70 3.76 23.23 -15.53
CA GLY A 70 3.11 22.21 -16.35
C GLY A 70 3.82 20.86 -16.23
N LEU A 71 3.08 19.82 -15.89
CA LEU A 71 3.57 18.44 -15.87
C LEU A 71 3.65 17.93 -17.31
N SER A 72 4.84 17.53 -17.75
CA SER A 72 4.99 16.92 -19.07
C SER A 72 4.47 15.49 -19.07
N THR A 73 3.89 15.06 -20.18
CA THR A 73 3.47 13.67 -20.40
C THR A 73 4.65 12.70 -20.32
N GLU A 74 5.82 13.11 -20.82
CA GLU A 74 7.08 12.35 -20.75
C GLU A 74 7.44 11.99 -19.30
N MET A 75 7.20 12.90 -18.34
CA MET A 75 7.49 12.62 -16.93
C MET A 75 6.59 11.50 -16.38
N VAL A 76 5.33 11.48 -16.81
CA VAL A 76 4.37 10.43 -16.46
C VAL A 76 4.73 9.10 -17.15
N ASP A 77 5.24 9.15 -18.38
CA ASP A 77 5.76 7.98 -19.10
C ASP A 77 6.97 7.36 -18.39
N ILE A 78 7.93 8.21 -17.96
CA ILE A 78 9.08 7.79 -17.15
C ILE A 78 8.61 7.13 -15.86
N LEU A 79 7.66 7.75 -15.13
CA LEU A 79 7.12 7.18 -13.90
C LEU A 79 6.49 5.80 -14.15
N ALA A 80 5.68 5.64 -15.20
CA ALA A 80 5.07 4.36 -15.56
C ALA A 80 6.13 3.28 -15.85
N SER A 81 7.20 3.64 -16.57
CA SER A 81 8.31 2.71 -16.86
C SER A 81 9.04 2.23 -15.60
N ARG A 82 9.24 3.13 -14.63
CA ARG A 82 9.87 2.79 -13.34
C ARG A 82 8.98 1.88 -12.52
N ILE A 83 7.67 2.14 -12.48
CA ILE A 83 6.71 1.28 -11.78
C ILE A 83 6.74 -0.14 -12.36
N ALA A 84 6.80 -0.29 -13.69
CA ALA A 84 6.90 -1.60 -14.31
C ALA A 84 8.12 -2.39 -13.82
N ARG A 85 9.29 -1.74 -13.76
CA ARG A 85 10.53 -2.35 -13.22
C ARG A 85 10.42 -2.68 -11.74
N LEU A 86 9.82 -1.81 -10.95
CA LEU A 86 9.60 -2.06 -9.51
C LEU A 86 8.66 -3.25 -9.27
N ARG A 87 7.70 -3.51 -10.16
CA ARG A 87 6.86 -4.72 -10.07
C ARG A 87 7.68 -5.99 -10.28
N GLU A 88 8.55 -6.00 -11.29
CA GLU A 88 9.41 -7.16 -11.60
C GLU A 88 10.37 -7.47 -10.44
N VAL A 89 10.97 -6.45 -9.83
CA VAL A 89 11.93 -6.63 -8.72
C VAL A 89 11.21 -6.90 -7.39
N GLY A 90 10.03 -6.35 -7.17
CA GLY A 90 9.25 -6.61 -5.95
C GLY A 90 8.79 -8.06 -5.80
N ASP A 91 8.84 -8.84 -6.87
CA ASP A 91 8.61 -10.29 -6.85
C ASP A 91 9.92 -11.09 -6.61
N ALA A 92 11.09 -10.44 -6.56
CA ALA A 92 12.43 -11.05 -6.50
C ALA A 92 13.35 -10.42 -5.42
N GLU A 93 13.51 -11.13 -4.32
CA GLU A 93 14.71 -11.18 -3.45
C GLU A 93 14.93 -10.20 -2.27
N ASP A 94 14.50 -8.93 -2.26
CA ASP A 94 14.66 -8.06 -1.05
C ASP A 94 13.55 -7.01 -0.85
N ASP A 95 12.58 -7.34 0.01
CA ASP A 95 11.43 -6.48 0.31
C ASP A 95 11.82 -5.13 0.95
N GLY A 96 12.94 -5.04 1.66
CA GLY A 96 13.36 -3.83 2.37
C GLY A 96 13.94 -2.77 1.43
N LEU A 97 14.84 -3.19 0.53
CA LEU A 97 15.41 -2.31 -0.48
C LEU A 97 14.34 -1.84 -1.48
N VAL A 98 13.50 -2.77 -1.95
CA VAL A 98 12.40 -2.44 -2.88
C VAL A 98 11.40 -1.48 -2.24
N MET A 99 11.09 -1.66 -0.94
CA MET A 99 10.21 -0.73 -0.23
C MET A 99 10.74 0.70 -0.24
N ASN A 100 12.05 0.91 -0.04
CA ASN A 100 12.65 2.25 -0.08
C ASN A 100 12.52 2.88 -1.47
N TRP A 101 12.71 2.12 -2.54
CA TRP A 101 12.52 2.62 -3.91
C TRP A 101 11.05 2.94 -4.21
N VAL A 102 10.12 2.06 -3.81
CA VAL A 102 8.68 2.30 -3.99
C VAL A 102 8.22 3.55 -3.23
N VAL A 103 8.65 3.71 -1.97
CA VAL A 103 8.32 4.89 -1.16
C VAL A 103 8.90 6.17 -1.77
N HIS A 104 10.12 6.11 -2.31
CA HIS A 104 10.74 7.24 -2.98
C HIS A 104 9.92 7.69 -4.20
N GLU A 105 9.58 6.76 -5.10
CA GLU A 105 8.78 7.04 -6.29
C GLU A 105 7.38 7.54 -5.90
N LEU A 106 6.75 6.95 -4.89
CA LEU A 106 5.43 7.37 -4.40
C LEU A 106 5.45 8.78 -3.81
N ARG A 107 6.49 9.14 -3.06
CA ARG A 107 6.70 10.50 -2.54
C ARG A 107 6.88 11.51 -3.66
N TRP A 108 7.60 11.14 -4.71
CA TRP A 108 7.80 12.02 -5.84
C TRP A 108 6.52 12.18 -6.68
N ALA A 109 5.79 11.09 -6.95
CA ALA A 109 4.49 11.12 -7.62
C ALA A 109 3.45 11.96 -6.86
N LEU A 110 3.37 11.81 -5.53
CA LEU A 110 2.46 12.61 -4.69
C LEU A 110 2.83 14.11 -4.74
N ARG A 111 4.12 14.45 -4.67
CA ARG A 111 4.57 15.85 -4.81
C ARG A 111 4.22 16.43 -6.17
N MET A 112 4.36 15.65 -7.26
CA MET A 112 3.92 16.10 -8.58
C MET A 112 2.41 16.39 -8.60
N ALA A 113 1.59 15.50 -8.03
CA ALA A 113 0.14 15.68 -7.98
C ALA A 113 -0.28 16.95 -7.22
N GLU A 114 0.47 17.33 -6.19
CA GLU A 114 0.18 18.50 -5.35
C GLU A 114 0.71 19.83 -5.94
N SER A 115 1.83 19.80 -6.68
CA SER A 115 2.59 21.02 -7.04
C SER A 115 2.67 21.37 -8.53
N THR A 116 2.13 20.54 -9.41
CA THR A 116 2.18 20.75 -10.87
C THR A 116 0.80 21.00 -11.47
N ALA A 117 0.77 21.70 -12.61
CA ALA A 117 -0.43 21.88 -13.41
C ALA A 117 -0.54 20.76 -14.45
N TYR A 118 -1.74 20.20 -14.62
CA TYR A 118 -2.01 19.11 -15.57
C TYR A 118 -3.47 19.15 -16.04
N ASP A 119 -3.72 18.62 -17.23
CA ASP A 119 -5.06 18.36 -17.73
C ASP A 119 -5.67 17.07 -17.11
N ALA A 120 -6.96 16.84 -17.35
CA ALA A 120 -7.66 15.69 -16.81
C ALA A 120 -7.05 14.33 -17.23
N PRO A 121 -6.67 14.10 -18.51
CA PRO A 121 -6.01 12.86 -18.92
C PRO A 121 -4.66 12.63 -18.23
N THR A 122 -3.80 13.64 -18.17
CA THR A 122 -2.48 13.53 -17.51
C THR A 122 -2.64 13.30 -16.01
N GLY A 123 -3.61 13.99 -15.40
CA GLY A 123 -4.00 13.77 -14.01
C GLY A 123 -4.41 12.32 -13.74
N GLY A 124 -5.31 11.78 -14.56
CA GLY A 124 -5.77 10.40 -14.42
C GLY A 124 -4.62 9.39 -14.49
N ARG A 125 -3.69 9.58 -15.43
CA ARG A 125 -2.48 8.75 -15.55
C ARG A 125 -1.58 8.85 -14.31
N LEU A 126 -1.39 10.06 -13.78
CA LEU A 126 -0.60 10.29 -12.56
C LEU A 126 -1.22 9.60 -11.34
N PHE A 127 -2.54 9.69 -11.15
CA PHE A 127 -3.22 8.99 -10.05
C PHE A 127 -3.29 7.48 -10.26
N GLY A 128 -3.31 6.99 -11.50
CA GLY A 128 -3.09 5.58 -11.81
C GLY A 128 -1.72 5.10 -11.32
N ALA A 129 -0.67 5.87 -11.60
CA ALA A 129 0.68 5.59 -11.12
C ALA A 129 0.78 5.61 -9.57
N ILE A 130 0.16 6.60 -8.92
CA ILE A 130 0.07 6.66 -7.44
C ILE A 130 -0.67 5.43 -6.89
N ALA A 131 -1.76 5.01 -7.53
CA ALA A 131 -2.53 3.84 -7.10
C ALA A 131 -1.69 2.56 -7.14
N GLU A 132 -0.92 2.36 -8.20
CA GLU A 132 -0.07 1.19 -8.37
C GLU A 132 1.12 1.16 -7.41
N LEU A 133 1.77 2.31 -7.21
CA LEU A 133 2.86 2.46 -6.23
C LEU A 133 2.37 2.22 -4.80
N ALA A 134 1.22 2.79 -4.43
CA ALA A 134 0.62 2.56 -3.13
C ALA A 134 0.23 1.08 -2.94
N GLN A 135 -0.27 0.41 -3.99
CA GLN A 135 -0.57 -1.02 -3.92
C GLN A 135 0.70 -1.88 -3.77
N LEU A 136 1.81 -1.51 -4.42
CA LEU A 136 3.12 -2.14 -4.23
C LEU A 136 3.61 -1.99 -2.78
N ALA A 137 3.58 -0.77 -2.25
CA ALA A 137 3.95 -0.48 -0.86
C ALA A 137 3.08 -1.26 0.14
N GLY A 138 1.78 -1.38 -0.14
CA GLY A 138 0.85 -2.20 0.64
C GLY A 138 1.28 -3.67 0.71
N ARG A 139 1.64 -4.28 -0.43
CA ARG A 139 2.12 -5.68 -0.46
C ARG A 139 3.44 -5.85 0.30
N LEU A 140 4.41 -4.97 0.08
CA LEU A 140 5.73 -5.04 0.73
C LEU A 140 5.63 -4.87 2.25
N THR A 141 4.80 -3.93 2.73
CA THR A 141 4.56 -3.76 4.18
C THR A 141 3.83 -4.94 4.79
N GLU A 142 2.99 -5.62 4.04
CA GLU A 142 2.30 -6.81 4.49
C GLU A 142 3.25 -7.99 4.72
N ASN A 143 4.21 -8.20 3.82
CA ASN A 143 5.25 -9.22 3.98
C ASN A 143 6.10 -8.98 5.23
N GLN A 144 6.25 -7.71 5.64
CA GLN A 144 6.93 -7.30 6.87
C GLN A 144 6.05 -7.38 8.13
N GLY A 145 4.80 -7.85 8.02
CA GLY A 145 3.87 -7.97 9.15
C GLY A 145 3.23 -6.65 9.60
N HIS A 146 3.39 -5.56 8.85
CA HIS A 146 2.84 -4.25 9.21
C HIS A 146 1.41 -4.05 8.68
N HIS A 147 0.43 -4.74 9.30
CA HIS A 147 -0.96 -4.79 8.83
C HIS A 147 -1.64 -3.43 8.69
N ALA A 148 -1.54 -2.56 9.71
CA ALA A 148 -2.14 -1.23 9.67
C ALA A 148 -1.57 -0.38 8.52
N ARG A 149 -0.26 -0.44 8.28
CA ARG A 149 0.38 0.27 7.15
C ARG A 149 -0.07 -0.27 5.81
N CYS A 150 -0.13 -1.59 5.67
CA CYS A 150 -0.64 -2.25 4.47
C CYS A 150 -2.04 -1.74 4.12
N GLN A 151 -2.95 -1.71 5.09
CA GLN A 151 -4.32 -1.24 4.88
C GLN A 151 -4.37 0.24 4.47
N HIS A 152 -3.59 1.12 5.10
CA HIS A 152 -3.57 2.54 4.72
C HIS A 152 -3.02 2.75 3.30
N TYR A 153 -1.97 2.03 2.92
CA TYR A 153 -1.46 2.05 1.54
C TYR A 153 -2.50 1.55 0.53
N LEU A 154 -3.19 0.45 0.83
CA LEU A 154 -4.23 -0.11 -0.03
C LEU A 154 -5.47 0.80 -0.13
N LEU A 155 -5.86 1.48 0.95
CA LEU A 155 -6.96 2.45 0.90
C LEU A 155 -6.58 3.70 0.11
N ALA A 156 -5.34 4.18 0.23
CA ALA A 156 -4.84 5.24 -0.63
C ALA A 156 -4.84 4.81 -2.11
N ALA A 157 -4.43 3.57 -2.40
CA ALA A 157 -4.47 3.00 -3.74
C ALA A 157 -5.90 2.93 -4.32
N LEU A 158 -6.88 2.50 -3.50
CA LEU A 158 -8.29 2.44 -3.91
C LEU A 158 -8.82 3.83 -4.28
N ARG A 159 -8.51 4.83 -3.45
CA ARG A 159 -8.89 6.22 -3.71
C ARG A 159 -8.24 6.77 -4.97
N ALA A 160 -6.94 6.56 -5.13
CA ALA A 160 -6.21 7.00 -6.31
C ALA A 160 -6.73 6.33 -7.59
N SER A 161 -7.09 5.04 -7.55
CA SER A 161 -7.70 4.35 -8.70
C SER A 161 -9.05 4.94 -9.11
N SER A 162 -9.81 5.48 -8.15
CA SER A 162 -11.10 6.14 -8.42
C SER A 162 -10.89 7.46 -9.15
N LEU A 163 -9.89 8.24 -8.73
CA LEU A 163 -9.51 9.50 -9.38
C LEU A 163 -8.94 9.26 -10.78
N ALA A 164 -8.23 8.15 -10.97
CA ALA A 164 -7.74 7.71 -12.28
C ALA A 164 -8.86 7.23 -13.22
N GLY A 165 -10.05 6.92 -12.71
CA GLY A 165 -11.12 6.28 -13.48
C GLY A 165 -10.81 4.81 -13.85
N ASP A 166 -9.83 4.18 -13.21
CA ASP A 166 -9.42 2.81 -13.50
C ASP A 166 -10.11 1.83 -12.54
N ARG A 167 -11.28 1.36 -12.95
CA ARG A 167 -12.06 0.33 -12.23
C ARG A 167 -11.29 -0.99 -12.09
N GLY A 168 -10.49 -1.35 -13.08
CA GLY A 168 -9.67 -2.56 -13.05
C GLY A 168 -8.59 -2.49 -11.97
N GLN A 169 -7.90 -1.36 -11.84
CA GLN A 169 -6.96 -1.12 -10.74
C GLN A 169 -7.68 -1.13 -9.38
N GLY A 170 -8.85 -0.50 -9.26
CA GLY A 170 -9.62 -0.53 -8.02
C GLY A 170 -10.01 -1.95 -7.59
N ALA A 171 -10.49 -2.77 -8.52
CA ALA A 171 -10.78 -4.19 -8.25
C ALA A 171 -9.54 -4.98 -7.82
N ARG A 172 -8.36 -4.73 -8.44
CA ARG A 172 -7.08 -5.35 -8.01
C ARG A 172 -6.71 -4.97 -6.58
N VAL A 173 -6.98 -3.73 -6.17
CA VAL A 173 -6.78 -3.27 -4.80
C VAL A 173 -7.73 -3.98 -3.83
N LEU A 174 -9.02 -4.10 -4.16
CA LEU A 174 -10.00 -4.83 -3.36
C LEU A 174 -9.63 -6.32 -3.18
N SER A 175 -9.17 -6.98 -4.24
CA SER A 175 -8.64 -8.35 -4.18
C SER A 175 -7.40 -8.44 -3.28
N SER A 176 -6.57 -7.39 -3.22
CA SER A 176 -5.41 -7.35 -2.31
C SER A 176 -5.85 -7.18 -0.85
N LEU A 177 -6.83 -6.30 -0.57
CA LEU A 177 -7.44 -6.18 0.76
C LEU A 177 -8.13 -7.48 1.20
N SER A 178 -8.80 -8.19 0.29
CA SER A 178 -9.42 -9.49 0.58
C SER A 178 -8.39 -10.55 0.99
N ARG A 179 -7.29 -10.67 0.25
CA ARG A 179 -6.18 -11.59 0.61
C ARG A 179 -5.54 -11.21 1.94
N HIS A 180 -5.43 -9.91 2.22
CA HIS A 180 -4.95 -9.41 3.50
C HIS A 180 -5.87 -9.83 4.65
N LEU A 181 -7.17 -9.53 4.57
CA LEU A 181 -8.14 -9.92 5.60
C LEU A 181 -8.23 -11.44 5.79
N SER A 182 -8.12 -12.22 4.71
CA SER A 182 -8.09 -13.68 4.79
C SER A 182 -6.92 -14.19 5.64
N ARG A 183 -5.72 -13.63 5.45
CA ARG A 183 -4.53 -13.96 6.25
C ARG A 183 -4.65 -13.51 7.70
N CYS A 184 -5.34 -12.41 7.96
CA CYS A 184 -5.64 -11.95 9.32
C CYS A 184 -6.82 -12.69 9.98
N GLY A 185 -7.39 -13.72 9.34
CA GLY A 185 -8.48 -14.54 9.89
C GLY A 185 -9.89 -13.97 9.69
N ASN A 186 -10.05 -12.79 9.10
CA ASN A 186 -11.36 -12.18 8.83
C ASN A 186 -11.93 -12.66 7.48
N LYS A 187 -12.29 -13.94 7.42
CA LYS A 187 -12.75 -14.61 6.18
C LYS A 187 -14.05 -14.06 5.62
N GLN A 188 -14.99 -13.63 6.48
CA GLN A 188 -16.30 -13.15 6.04
C GLN A 188 -16.20 -11.82 5.29
N ASP A 189 -15.47 -10.85 5.86
CA ASP A 189 -15.26 -9.56 5.20
C ASP A 189 -14.34 -9.70 3.97
N ALA A 190 -13.36 -10.60 4.00
CA ALA A 190 -12.55 -10.92 2.84
C ALA A 190 -13.40 -11.39 1.64
N GLN A 191 -14.36 -12.31 1.86
CA GLN A 191 -15.26 -12.77 0.81
C GLN A 191 -16.16 -11.65 0.27
N ARG A 192 -16.60 -10.73 1.13
CA ARG A 192 -17.37 -9.55 0.69
C ARG A 192 -16.53 -8.68 -0.23
N LEU A 193 -15.27 -8.41 0.13
CA LEU A 193 -14.37 -7.60 -0.69
C LEU A 193 -14.10 -8.21 -2.07
N VAL A 194 -13.92 -9.53 -2.17
CA VAL A 194 -13.74 -10.20 -3.48
C VAL A 194 -14.99 -10.05 -4.34
N ARG A 195 -16.19 -10.23 -3.78
CA ARG A 195 -17.43 -10.01 -4.55
C ARG A 195 -17.58 -8.56 -5.02
N LEU A 196 -17.18 -7.60 -4.20
CA LEU A 196 -17.19 -6.19 -4.60
C LEU A 196 -16.15 -5.90 -5.69
N ALA A 197 -15.00 -6.58 -5.68
CA ALA A 197 -14.03 -6.52 -6.76
C ALA A 197 -14.62 -7.04 -8.08
N ASP A 198 -15.30 -8.19 -8.05
CA ASP A 198 -15.94 -8.79 -9.23
C ASP A 198 -17.00 -7.85 -9.82
N VAL A 199 -17.89 -7.31 -8.99
CA VAL A 199 -18.90 -6.32 -9.41
C VAL A 199 -18.25 -5.06 -9.96
N GLY A 200 -17.13 -4.62 -9.40
CA GLY A 200 -16.40 -3.43 -9.86
C GLY A 200 -15.76 -3.58 -11.25
N THR A 201 -15.50 -4.82 -11.68
CA THR A 201 -14.99 -5.13 -13.02
C THR A 201 -16.09 -5.34 -14.06
N ASP A 202 -17.34 -5.47 -13.64
CA ASP A 202 -18.46 -5.65 -14.56
C ASP A 202 -18.80 -4.33 -15.26
N GLU A 203 -18.52 -4.25 -16.56
CA GLU A 203 -18.83 -3.09 -17.41
C GLU A 203 -20.35 -2.86 -17.56
N ALA A 204 -21.20 -3.81 -17.16
CA ALA A 204 -22.66 -3.69 -17.24
C ALA A 204 -23.27 -2.73 -16.21
N LEU A 205 -22.48 -2.17 -15.28
CA LEU A 205 -22.95 -1.10 -14.38
C LEU A 205 -23.24 0.18 -15.19
N PRO A 206 -24.48 0.69 -15.20
CA PRO A 206 -24.84 1.85 -16.00
C PRO A 206 -24.00 3.07 -15.61
N CYS A 207 -23.11 3.46 -16.52
CA CYS A 207 -22.43 4.74 -16.48
C CYS A 207 -23.46 5.85 -16.78
N PRO A 208 -23.43 7.00 -16.10
CA PRO A 208 -24.16 8.19 -16.56
C PRO A 208 -23.78 8.49 -18.02
N PRO A 209 -24.72 8.92 -18.87
CA PRO A 209 -24.52 9.02 -20.33
C PRO A 209 -23.42 10.00 -20.79
N ASP A 210 -22.74 10.71 -19.88
CA ASP A 210 -21.79 11.78 -20.19
C ASP A 210 -20.32 11.49 -19.79
N SER A 211 -19.97 10.28 -19.37
CA SER A 211 -18.57 9.96 -19.03
C SER A 211 -17.75 9.58 -20.27
N PRO A 212 -16.64 10.28 -20.59
CA PRO A 212 -15.74 9.87 -21.65
C PRO A 212 -15.10 8.52 -21.31
N SER A 213 -15.40 7.51 -22.13
CA SER A 213 -14.81 6.18 -22.02
C SER A 213 -13.36 6.23 -22.51
N VAL A 214 -12.38 6.19 -21.60
CA VAL A 214 -10.98 5.97 -21.98
C VAL A 214 -10.75 4.45 -21.99
N PRO A 215 -10.31 3.85 -23.11
CA PRO A 215 -9.99 2.43 -23.13
C PRO A 215 -8.68 2.18 -22.37
N HIS A 216 -8.77 1.52 -21.22
CA HIS A 216 -7.63 0.96 -20.51
C HIS A 216 -7.74 -0.57 -20.51
N GLN A 217 -6.66 -1.26 -20.88
CA GLN A 217 -6.64 -2.71 -21.02
C GLN A 217 -6.75 -3.42 -19.67
N ALA A 218 -7.97 -3.75 -19.28
CA ALA A 218 -8.28 -4.64 -18.17
C ALA A 218 -8.41 -6.09 -18.65
N GLN A 219 -7.31 -6.74 -19.06
CA GLN A 219 -7.33 -8.18 -19.37
C GLN A 219 -6.04 -8.87 -18.91
N ALA A 220 -5.95 -9.24 -17.63
CA ALA A 220 -4.92 -10.18 -17.18
C ALA A 220 -5.18 -10.95 -15.87
N TYR A 221 -6.20 -10.61 -15.07
CA TYR A 221 -6.24 -11.10 -13.67
C TYR A 221 -7.15 -12.30 -13.38
N ALA A 222 -7.82 -12.86 -14.40
CA ALA A 222 -8.58 -14.11 -14.24
C ALA A 222 -7.70 -15.36 -14.02
N ARG A 223 -6.36 -15.27 -14.10
CA ARG A 223 -5.46 -16.44 -14.06
C ARG A 223 -4.66 -16.65 -12.77
N PHE A 224 -4.78 -15.78 -11.76
CA PHE A 224 -4.03 -15.94 -10.50
C PHE A 224 -4.88 -16.38 -9.30
N ALA A 225 -6.19 -16.56 -9.47
CA ALA A 225 -7.07 -17.09 -8.43
C ALA A 225 -6.98 -18.63 -8.28
N ASP A 226 -6.35 -19.32 -9.23
CA ASP A 226 -6.22 -20.78 -9.19
C ASP A 226 -4.74 -21.18 -9.06
N LYS A 227 -4.31 -21.33 -7.80
CA LYS A 227 -3.17 -22.12 -7.27
C LYS A 227 -2.68 -21.50 -5.96
N SER A 228 -3.47 -21.62 -4.91
CA SER A 228 -2.89 -21.82 -3.57
C SER A 228 -2.87 -23.32 -3.32
N PRO A 229 -1.70 -23.97 -3.13
CA PRO A 229 -1.73 -25.31 -2.58
C PRO A 229 -2.34 -25.23 -1.18
N ALA A 230 -3.41 -26.00 -0.96
CA ALA A 230 -3.96 -26.19 0.37
C ALA A 230 -2.84 -26.80 1.25
N VAL A 231 -2.34 -26.03 2.21
CA VAL A 231 -1.49 -26.59 3.27
C VAL A 231 -2.44 -27.35 4.22
N PRO A 232 -2.28 -28.67 4.38
CA PRO A 232 -3.09 -29.40 5.34
C PRO A 232 -2.73 -28.93 6.75
N ALA A 233 -3.75 -28.60 7.53
CA ALA A 233 -3.61 -28.26 8.93
C ALA A 233 -3.28 -29.53 9.72
N ASP A 234 -1.99 -29.79 9.93
CA ASP A 234 -1.51 -30.67 10.98
C ASP A 234 -0.07 -30.30 11.35
N GLN A 235 0.11 -29.65 12.52
CA GLN A 235 1.12 -29.97 13.54
C GLN A 235 1.20 -28.92 14.68
N PRO A 236 1.72 -29.33 15.86
CA PRO A 236 1.17 -28.94 17.16
C PRO A 236 1.81 -27.70 17.81
N GLY A 237 1.12 -27.21 18.84
CA GLY A 237 1.40 -25.96 19.55
C GLY A 237 2.82 -25.81 20.08
N VAL A 238 3.41 -24.65 19.80
CA VAL A 238 4.68 -24.24 20.40
C VAL A 238 4.42 -23.65 21.77
N HIS A 239 5.05 -24.28 22.76
CA HIS A 239 5.15 -23.89 24.16
C HIS A 239 5.53 -22.42 24.33
N VAL A 240 4.72 -21.70 25.11
CA VAL A 240 5.10 -20.43 25.74
C VAL A 240 5.97 -20.76 26.95
N CYS A 241 7.27 -20.41 26.91
CA CYS A 241 8.11 -20.44 28.10
C CYS A 241 7.79 -19.22 28.97
N GLY A 242 7.24 -19.51 30.16
CA GLY A 242 6.94 -18.53 31.20
C GLY A 242 8.19 -17.91 31.80
N VAL A 243 8.08 -16.63 32.13
CA VAL A 243 9.07 -15.85 32.86
C VAL A 243 8.99 -16.23 34.35
N GLY A 244 10.09 -16.78 34.90
CA GLY A 244 10.31 -16.93 36.34
C GLY A 244 11.22 -15.83 36.91
N PRO A 245 11.13 -15.49 38.21
CA PRO A 245 11.64 -14.24 38.73
C PRO A 245 13.14 -14.23 39.03
N ALA A 246 13.68 -13.00 39.07
CA ALA A 246 15.08 -12.67 39.27
C ALA A 246 15.65 -13.16 40.62
N GLY A 247 16.75 -13.90 40.55
CA GLY A 247 17.61 -14.29 41.68
C GLY A 247 19.04 -13.77 41.47
N ALA A 248 19.60 -13.16 42.50
CA ALA A 248 20.82 -12.36 42.56
C ALA A 248 22.09 -13.00 41.96
N LEU A 249 22.84 -12.22 41.16
CA LEU A 249 24.23 -12.49 40.78
C LEU A 249 25.20 -11.88 41.81
N GLY A 250 26.03 -12.72 42.42
CA GLY A 250 27.23 -12.30 43.16
C GLY A 250 28.39 -11.90 42.24
N PRO A 251 29.39 -11.16 42.74
CA PRO A 251 30.41 -10.54 41.89
C PRO A 251 31.48 -11.53 41.42
N ARG A 252 31.74 -11.54 40.11
CA ARG A 252 32.90 -12.21 39.48
C ARG A 252 34.07 -11.24 39.36
N THR A 253 35.19 -11.62 39.95
CA THR A 253 36.50 -10.95 39.92
C THR A 253 37.09 -10.91 38.50
N PRO A 254 37.73 -9.82 38.05
CA PRO A 254 38.35 -9.76 36.72
C PRO A 254 39.80 -10.31 36.72
N PRO A 255 40.23 -11.04 35.68
CA PRO A 255 41.64 -11.40 35.51
C PRO A 255 42.48 -10.26 34.91
N ARG A 256 43.74 -10.21 35.35
CA ARG A 256 44.76 -9.19 35.10
C ARG A 256 45.29 -9.19 33.66
N HIS A 257 45.74 -8.01 33.25
CA HIS A 257 46.45 -7.70 32.01
C HIS A 257 47.77 -8.45 31.84
N GLU A 258 48.01 -8.96 30.63
CA GLU A 258 49.35 -9.11 30.05
C GLU A 258 49.38 -8.63 28.60
N LYS A 259 50.36 -7.77 28.30
CA LYS A 259 50.90 -7.35 26.99
C LYS A 259 52.41 -7.17 27.24
N PRO A 260 53.30 -7.12 26.24
CA PRO A 260 53.13 -7.30 24.79
C PRO A 260 54.24 -8.19 24.14
N SER A 261 54.09 -8.52 22.87
CA SER A 261 55.25 -8.82 22.01
C SER A 261 55.00 -8.34 20.59
N ARG A 262 55.73 -7.29 20.21
CA ARG A 262 55.90 -6.81 18.83
C ARG A 262 57.02 -7.63 18.18
N LEU A 263 56.85 -8.01 16.93
CA LEU A 263 57.95 -8.33 16.01
C LEU A 263 57.55 -7.91 14.56
N PRO A 264 58.52 -7.70 13.66
CA PRO A 264 58.58 -6.51 12.81
C PRO A 264 58.51 -6.77 11.29
N TRP A 265 58.17 -5.68 10.59
CA TRP A 265 58.58 -5.17 9.25
C TRP A 265 58.59 -6.08 8.00
N ALA A 266 58.07 -5.51 6.91
CA ALA A 266 58.79 -5.36 5.64
C ALA A 266 58.24 -4.11 4.92
N GLY A 267 59.14 -3.16 4.66
CA GLY A 267 58.91 -1.82 4.13
C GLY A 267 60.10 -0.95 4.48
#